data_AF-D5UC52-F1
#
_entry.id   AF-D5UC52-F1
#
_cell.length_a   1.000
_cell.length_b   1.000
_cell.length_c   1.000
_cell.angle_alpha   90.00
_cell.angle_beta   90.00
_cell.angle_gamma   90.00
#
_symmetry.space_group_name_H-M   'P 1'
#
loop_
_entity.id
_entity.type
_entity.pdbx_description
1 polymer ?
#
loop_
_entity_poly.entity_id
_entity_poly.type
_entity_poly.pdbx_seq_one_letter_code
_entity_poly.pdbx_strand_id
1 'polypeptide(L)'
;MTTSASRTLTDTDFAALLHGVGLDRRRGPESWSTTFADLDLDSLARVELASRIKGRLGVEVEDRVTADSTPAEVLDLVNDLAGARAGLA
;
A
#
# COMPACT_ATOMS: atom_id res chain seq x y z
N MET A 1 7.10 -17.98 23.32
CA MET A 1 6.96 -18.45 21.93
C MET A 1 5.92 -17.56 21.28
N THR A 2 6.34 -16.52 20.56
CA THR A 2 5.41 -15.60 19.91
C THR A 2 5.28 -16.03 18.47
N THR A 3 4.18 -16.69 18.12
CA THR A 3 3.87 -17.10 16.75
C THR A 3 3.66 -15.84 15.90
N SER A 4 4.61 -15.50 15.02
CA SER A 4 4.43 -14.42 14.04
C SER A 4 3.45 -14.89 12.97
N ALA A 5 2.20 -14.43 13.03
CA ALA A 5 1.28 -14.56 11.92
C ALA A 5 1.76 -13.71 10.73
N SER A 6 1.93 -14.30 9.56
CA SER A 6 2.17 -13.58 8.31
C SER A 6 1.09 -12.52 8.11
N ARG A 7 1.48 -11.24 8.19
CA ARG A 7 0.55 -10.10 8.16
C ARG A 7 0.50 -9.54 6.73
N THR A 8 -0.39 -10.08 5.92
CA THR A 8 -0.66 -9.62 4.54
C THR A 8 -1.68 -8.49 4.57
N LEU A 9 -1.55 -7.54 3.64
CA LEU A 9 -2.54 -6.48 3.43
C LEU A 9 -3.62 -7.00 2.47
N THR A 10 -4.88 -6.99 2.92
CA THR A 10 -6.02 -7.37 2.08
C THR A 10 -6.44 -6.20 1.18
N ASP A 11 -7.14 -6.48 0.09
CA ASP A 11 -7.73 -5.46 -0.78
C ASP A 11 -8.61 -4.49 0.02
N THR A 12 -9.43 -5.01 0.95
CA THR A 12 -10.28 -4.17 1.80
C THR A 12 -9.46 -3.23 2.68
N ASP A 13 -8.36 -3.71 3.26
CA ASP A 13 -7.47 -2.86 4.06
C ASP A 13 -6.79 -1.81 3.20
N PHE A 14 -6.33 -2.19 2.01
CA PHE A 14 -5.63 -1.31 1.10
C PHE A 14 -6.56 -0.24 0.51
N ALA A 15 -7.79 -0.60 0.14
CA ALA A 15 -8.84 0.33 -0.25
C ALA A 15 -9.06 1.39 0.85
N ALA A 16 -9.17 0.96 2.11
CA ALA A 16 -9.33 1.88 3.24
C ALA A 16 -8.13 2.85 3.38
N LEU A 17 -6.91 2.38 3.12
CA LEU A 17 -5.73 3.25 3.09
C LEU A 17 -5.79 4.26 1.95
N LEU A 18 -6.11 3.81 0.73
CA LEU A 18 -6.23 4.67 -0.46
C LEU A 18 -7.29 5.76 -0.26
N HIS A 19 -8.48 5.40 0.23
CA HIS A 19 -9.51 6.38 0.57
C HIS A 19 -9.09 7.34 1.66
N GLY A 20 -8.27 6.86 2.59
CA GLY A 20 -7.74 7.66 3.66
C GLY A 20 -6.72 8.71 3.20
N VAL A 21 -6.09 8.54 2.03
CA VAL A 21 -5.12 9.47 1.45
C VAL A 21 -5.67 10.26 0.26
N GLY A 22 -6.96 10.14 -0.03
CA GLY A 22 -7.65 11.00 -0.99
C GLY A 22 -8.29 10.30 -2.19
N LEU A 23 -8.14 8.97 -2.35
CA LEU A 23 -8.81 8.27 -3.45
C LEU A 23 -10.34 8.32 -3.27
N ASP A 24 -11.06 8.78 -4.29
CA ASP A 24 -12.53 8.83 -4.28
C ASP A 24 -13.11 7.44 -3.93
N ARG A 25 -14.06 7.40 -2.98
CA ARG A 25 -14.74 6.17 -2.53
C ARG A 25 -15.59 5.50 -3.62
N ARG A 26 -15.86 6.20 -4.72
CA ARG A 26 -16.53 5.67 -5.90
C ARG A 26 -15.60 4.84 -6.78
N ARG A 27 -14.28 4.99 -6.63
CA ARG A 27 -13.27 4.22 -7.37
C ARG A 27 -12.98 2.93 -6.62
N GLY A 28 -13.21 1.80 -7.28
CA GLY A 28 -12.94 0.48 -6.74
C GLY A 28 -11.61 -0.11 -7.25
N PRO A 29 -11.40 -1.41 -7.01
CA PRO A 29 -10.20 -2.13 -7.45
C PRO A 29 -9.93 -2.05 -8.96
N GLU A 30 -10.95 -1.81 -9.78
CA GLU A 30 -10.79 -1.60 -11.22
C GLU A 30 -9.91 -0.40 -11.59
N SER A 31 -9.76 0.58 -10.69
CA SER A 31 -8.89 1.73 -10.92
C SER A 31 -7.45 1.50 -10.43
N TRP A 32 -7.14 0.35 -9.84
CA TRP A 32 -5.83 0.09 -9.23
C TRP A 32 -4.73 -0.23 -10.24
N SER A 33 -5.08 -0.41 -11.51
CA SER A 33 -4.14 -0.46 -12.63
C SER A 33 -3.81 0.93 -13.21
N THR A 34 -4.39 2.00 -12.66
CA THR A 34 -4.12 3.39 -13.06
C THR A 34 -3.02 3.97 -12.16
N THR A 35 -2.14 4.78 -12.73
CA THR A 35 -1.03 5.39 -11.98
C THR A 35 -1.54 6.32 -10.88
N PHE A 36 -0.74 6.56 -9.83
CA PHE A 36 -1.10 7.53 -8.81
C PHE A 36 -1.30 8.94 -9.40
N ALA A 37 -0.48 9.33 -10.38
CA ALA A 37 -0.64 10.60 -11.08
C ALA A 37 -2.02 10.73 -11.75
N ASP A 38 -2.45 9.68 -12.48
CA ASP A 38 -3.74 9.66 -13.18
C ASP A 38 -4.95 9.47 -12.23
N LEU A 39 -4.70 9.05 -10.98
CA LEU A 39 -5.68 8.98 -9.91
C LEU A 39 -5.77 10.28 -9.08
N ASP A 40 -5.04 11.32 -9.46
CA ASP A 40 -4.91 12.58 -8.70
C ASP A 40 -4.35 12.37 -7.28
N LEU A 41 -3.53 11.33 -7.08
CA LEU A 41 -2.83 11.03 -5.83
C LEU A 41 -1.41 11.61 -5.88
N ASP A 42 -1.30 12.84 -5.39
CA ASP A 42 -0.07 13.64 -5.42
C ASP A 42 1.06 13.08 -4.50
N SER A 43 2.16 13.84 -4.41
CA SER A 43 3.30 13.47 -3.56
C SER A 43 2.94 13.34 -2.08
N LEU A 44 2.05 14.19 -1.56
CA LEU A 44 1.65 14.15 -0.16
C LEU A 44 0.82 12.90 0.11
N ALA A 45 -0.14 12.59 -0.77
CA ALA A 45 -0.95 11.38 -0.69
C ALA A 45 -0.07 10.11 -0.69
N ARG A 46 0.96 10.05 -1.54
CA ARG A 46 1.89 8.91 -1.60
C ARG A 46 2.76 8.78 -0.34
N VAL A 47 3.27 9.88 0.20
CA VAL A 47 4.04 9.87 1.47
C VAL A 47 3.15 9.44 2.64
N GLU A 48 1.91 9.92 2.70
CA GLU A 48 0.95 9.48 3.71
C GLU A 48 0.62 7.99 3.59
N LEU A 49 0.43 7.50 2.36
CA LEU A 49 0.18 6.08 2.09
C LEU A 49 1.33 5.23 2.62
N ALA A 50 2.56 5.58 2.26
CA ALA A 50 3.77 4.89 2.71
C ALA A 50 3.91 4.93 4.26
N SER A 51 3.63 6.07 4.87
CA SER A 51 3.66 6.24 6.33
C SER A 51 2.64 5.33 7.04
N ARG A 52 1.43 5.21 6.50
CA ARG A 52 0.38 4.34 7.06
C ARG A 52 0.71 2.85 6.88
N ILE A 53 1.27 2.47 5.73
CA ILE A 53 1.78 1.11 5.48
C ILE A 53 2.88 0.75 6.50
N LYS A 54 3.86 1.65 6.70
CA LYS A 54 4.91 1.49 7.70
C LYS A 54 4.35 1.34 9.11
N GLY A 55 3.38 2.18 9.49
CA GLY A 55 2.72 2.09 10.79
C GLY A 55 1.96 0.77 11.01
N ARG A 56 1.34 0.21 9.96
CA ARG A 56 0.52 -1.01 10.07
C ARG A 56 1.32 -2.30 9.97
N LEU A 57 2.33 -2.35 9.11
CA LEU A 57 3.06 -3.57 8.75
C LEU A 57 4.56 -3.52 9.08
N GLY A 58 5.10 -2.34 9.42
CA GLY A 58 6.53 -2.15 9.63
C GLY A 58 7.35 -2.24 8.34
N VAL A 59 6.72 -2.05 7.18
CA VAL A 59 7.36 -2.08 5.85
C VAL A 59 7.61 -0.66 5.36
N GLU A 60 8.84 -0.39 4.92
CA GLU A 60 9.23 0.90 4.35
C GLU A 60 9.16 0.84 2.82
N VAL A 61 8.27 1.64 2.23
CA VAL A 61 8.02 1.67 0.77
C VAL A 61 8.10 3.07 0.18
N GLU A 62 8.38 4.11 0.97
CA GLU A 62 8.31 5.51 0.54
C GLU A 62 9.11 5.78 -0.75
N ASP A 63 10.38 5.34 -0.78
CA ASP A 63 11.27 5.50 -1.94
C ASP A 63 10.83 4.70 -3.18
N ARG A 64 9.88 3.78 -3.03
CA ARG A 64 9.38 2.90 -4.10
C ARG A 64 8.01 3.33 -4.63
N VAL A 65 7.27 4.18 -3.90
CA VAL A 65 5.93 4.66 -4.30
C VAL A 65 6.09 5.94 -5.11
N THR A 66 6.25 5.79 -6.42
CA THR A 66 6.41 6.92 -7.36
C THR A 66 5.08 7.39 -7.93
N ALA A 67 5.07 8.49 -8.67
CA ALA A 67 3.86 8.97 -9.36
C ALA A 67 3.39 8.00 -10.46
N ASP A 68 4.32 7.29 -11.08
CA ASP A 68 4.06 6.32 -12.16
C ASP A 68 3.67 4.93 -11.64
N SER A 69 3.83 4.69 -10.34
CA SER A 69 3.39 3.45 -9.71
C SER A 69 1.86 3.37 -9.67
N THR A 70 1.34 2.16 -9.76
CA THR A 70 -0.08 1.87 -9.59
C THR A 70 -0.37 1.36 -8.17
N PRO A 71 -1.61 1.53 -7.65
CA PRO A 71 -1.99 0.92 -6.37
C PRO A 71 -1.77 -0.60 -6.34
N ALA A 72 -2.06 -1.31 -7.44
CA ALA A 72 -1.86 -2.76 -7.52
C ALA A 72 -0.38 -3.14 -7.32
N GLU A 73 0.54 -2.46 -8.00
CA GLU A 73 1.99 -2.69 -7.84
C GLU A 73 2.46 -2.41 -6.40
N VAL A 74 1.90 -1.40 -5.74
CA VAL A 74 2.22 -1.09 -4.34
C VAL A 74 1.68 -2.18 -3.41
N LEU A 75 0.48 -2.70 -3.64
CA LEU A 75 -0.08 -3.78 -2.84
C LEU A 75 0.77 -5.05 -2.93
N ASP A 76 1.15 -5.44 -4.15
CA ASP A 76 2.02 -6.59 -4.40
C ASP A 76 3.38 -6.41 -3.71
N LEU A 77 4.02 -5.24 -3.90
CA LEU A 77 5.28 -4.89 -3.26
C LEU A 77 5.21 -5.00 -1.72
N VAL A 78 4.14 -4.48 -1.11
CA VAL A 78 3.95 -4.50 0.34
C VAL A 78 3.80 -5.93 0.84
N ASN A 79 3.02 -6.75 0.13
CA ASN A 79 2.79 -8.14 0.50
C ASN A 79 4.05 -8.99 0.35
N ASP A 80 4.85 -8.76 -0.68
CA ASP A 80 6.15 -9.40 -0.86
C ASP A 80 7.11 -9.06 0.29
N LEU A 81 7.22 -7.78 0.65
CA LEU A 81 8.09 -7.33 1.74
C LEU A 81 7.62 -7.83 3.11
N ALA A 82 6.31 -7.84 3.35
CA ALA A 82 5.73 -8.37 4.58
C ALA A 82 5.94 -9.89 4.70
N GLY A 83 5.80 -10.63 3.60
CA GLY A 83 6.07 -12.06 3.52
C GLY A 83 7.55 -12.41 3.74
N ALA A 84 8.46 -11.68 3.10
CA ALA A 84 9.90 -11.85 3.28
C ALA A 84 10.34 -11.63 4.74
N ARG A 85 9.75 -10.65 5.43
CA ARG A 85 9.99 -10.42 6.87
C ARG A 85 9.48 -11.55 7.74
N ALA A 86 8.34 -12.15 7.41
CA ALA A 86 7.78 -13.27 8.18
C ALA A 86 8.64 -14.55 8.05
N GLY A 87 9.36 -14.74 6.94
CA GLY A 87 10.26 -15.88 6.74
C GLY A 87 11.61 -15.80 7.47
N LEU A 88 11.94 -14.64 8.06
CA LEU A 88 13.22 -14.39 8.76
C LEU A 88 13.08 -14.36 10.29
N ALA A 89 11.88 -14.60 10.85
CA ALA A 89 11.56 -14.51 12.27
C ALA A 89 11.14 -15.88 12.83
#